data_AF-A0A932UXF4-F1
#
_entry.id   AF-A0A932UXF4-F1
#
_cell.length_a   1.000
_cell.length_b   1.000
_cell.length_c   1.000
_cell.angle_alpha   90.00
_cell.angle_beta   90.00
_cell.angle_gamma   90.00
#
_symmetry.space_group_name_H-M   'P 1'
#
loop_
_entity.id
_entity.type
_entity.pdbx_description
1 polymer ?
#
loop_
_entity_poly.entity_id
_entity_poly.type
_entity_poly.pdbx_seq_one_letter_code
_entity_poly.pdbx_strand_id
1 'polypeptide(L)'
;MSMTQEETRLRALYLFLACSQAVDQFKARLIATFPSAPLTVRPLLERSLKRELGLLFRYWITRQVWQQLDAREEDAKSLNLAVLRLFTEGFKLARDGSGLRYAELSTLAEDVNELSHRITNALGMEHQPLLAELHGAILPWHDAVMKYTMEALELPLEQLSSRVKEWAGREPEPPPH
;
A
#
# COMPACT_ATOMS: atom_id res chain seq x y z
N MET A 1 4.54 -9.32 -26.37
CA MET A 1 4.90 -7.91 -26.53
C MET A 1 5.24 -7.36 -25.16
N SER A 2 6.37 -6.66 -25.02
CA SER A 2 6.77 -6.00 -23.77
C SER A 2 5.97 -4.73 -23.56
N MET A 3 5.73 -4.36 -22.31
CA MET A 3 5.01 -3.14 -21.94
C MET A 3 5.76 -1.91 -22.43
N THR A 4 5.02 -0.95 -22.98
CA THR A 4 5.61 0.35 -23.33
C THR A 4 5.90 1.20 -22.08
N GLN A 5 6.75 2.21 -22.21
CA GLN A 5 7.04 3.12 -21.09
C GLN A 5 5.79 3.87 -20.59
N GLU A 6 4.88 4.24 -21.50
CA GLU A 6 3.62 4.90 -21.16
C GLU A 6 2.69 3.95 -20.39
N GLU A 7 2.61 2.70 -20.83
CA GLU A 7 1.86 1.64 -20.15
C GLU A 7 2.37 1.43 -18.73
N THR A 8 3.69 1.25 -18.55
CA THR A 8 4.29 1.11 -17.22
C THR A 8 3.96 2.30 -16.33
N ARG A 9 4.04 3.53 -16.87
CA ARG A 9 3.71 4.75 -16.11
C ARG A 9 2.25 4.77 -15.68
N LEU A 10 1.30 4.49 -16.57
CA LEU A 10 -0.13 4.52 -16.26
C LEU A 10 -0.52 3.43 -15.26
N ARG A 11 -0.02 2.21 -15.44
CA ARG A 11 -0.26 1.09 -14.50
C ARG A 11 0.33 1.41 -13.12
N ALA A 12 1.53 1.98 -13.05
CA ALA A 12 2.15 2.39 -11.78
C ALA A 12 1.38 3.53 -11.09
N LEU A 13 0.90 4.53 -11.84
CA LEU A 13 0.09 5.63 -11.30
C LEU A 13 -1.24 5.12 -10.75
N TYR A 14 -1.91 4.23 -11.48
CA TYR A 14 -3.14 3.59 -11.02
C TYR A 14 -2.94 2.87 -9.68
N LEU A 15 -1.91 2.02 -9.60
CA LEU A 15 -1.56 1.27 -8.39
C LEU A 15 -1.29 2.21 -7.22
N PHE A 16 -0.49 3.26 -7.44
CA PHE A 16 -0.16 4.22 -6.40
C PHE A 16 -1.39 4.98 -5.90
N LEU A 17 -2.25 5.46 -6.80
CA LEU A 17 -3.45 6.22 -6.41
C LEU A 17 -4.44 5.35 -5.64
N ALA A 18 -4.78 4.15 -6.16
CA ALA A 18 -5.68 3.21 -5.50
C ALA A 18 -5.17 2.86 -4.09
N CYS A 19 -3.88 2.53 -3.98
CA CYS A 19 -3.30 2.13 -2.70
C CYS A 19 -3.11 3.30 -1.75
N SER A 20 -2.82 4.51 -2.23
CA SER A 20 -2.74 5.71 -1.39
C SER A 20 -4.09 6.01 -0.72
N GLN A 21 -5.18 5.92 -1.47
CA GLN A 21 -6.53 6.08 -0.92
C GLN A 21 -6.84 4.98 0.11
N ALA A 22 -6.54 3.73 -0.20
CA ALA A 22 -6.77 2.61 0.72
C ALA A 22 -5.93 2.72 2.00
N VAL A 23 -4.66 3.14 1.91
CA VAL A 23 -3.81 3.44 3.07
C VAL A 23 -4.44 4.54 3.92
N ASP A 24 -4.93 5.63 3.33
CA ASP A 24 -5.54 6.72 4.08
C ASP A 24 -6.85 6.30 4.78
N GLN A 25 -7.68 5.47 4.14
CA GLN A 25 -8.88 4.88 4.75
C GLN A 25 -8.54 3.92 5.90
N PHE A 26 -7.59 3.00 5.68
CA PHE A 26 -7.21 2.04 6.71
C PHE A 26 -6.56 2.72 7.91
N LYS A 27 -5.69 3.70 7.66
CA LYS A 27 -5.12 4.58 8.68
C LYS A 27 -6.21 5.27 9.50
N ALA A 28 -7.22 5.88 8.84
CA ALA A 28 -8.31 6.55 9.53
C ALA A 28 -9.09 5.58 10.45
N ARG A 29 -9.35 4.36 9.96
CA ARG A 29 -9.99 3.29 10.73
C ARG A 29 -9.17 2.88 11.96
N LEU A 30 -7.85 2.70 11.82
CA LEU A 30 -6.96 2.39 12.94
C LEU A 30 -6.89 3.52 13.97
N ILE A 31 -6.85 4.77 13.53
CA ILE A 31 -6.83 5.95 14.43
C ILE A 31 -8.14 6.07 15.21
N ALA A 32 -9.27 5.64 14.64
CA ALA A 32 -10.56 5.67 15.34
C ALA A 32 -10.57 4.81 16.60
N THR A 33 -9.67 3.81 16.73
CA THR A 33 -9.48 3.03 17.96
C THR A 33 -8.79 3.82 19.10
N PHE A 34 -8.28 5.02 18.79
CA PHE A 34 -7.54 5.89 19.70
C PHE A 34 -8.23 7.27 19.85
N PRO A 35 -9.51 7.33 20.28
CA PRO A 35 -10.31 8.56 20.25
C PRO A 35 -9.77 9.66 21.19
N SER A 36 -9.09 9.28 22.27
CA SER A 36 -8.55 10.19 23.30
C SER A 36 -7.03 10.32 23.25
N ALA A 37 -6.43 10.15 22.06
CA ALA A 37 -5.00 10.33 21.85
C ALA A 37 -4.53 11.72 22.34
N PRO A 38 -3.43 11.82 23.12
CA PRO A 38 -2.81 13.11 23.38
C PRO A 38 -2.52 13.83 22.05
N LEU A 39 -2.80 15.14 21.98
CA LEU A 39 -2.66 15.94 20.76
C LEU A 39 -1.25 15.85 20.13
N THR A 40 -0.24 15.57 20.92
CA THR A 40 1.15 15.39 20.50
C THR A 40 1.43 14.01 19.88
N VAL A 41 0.67 12.98 20.26
CA VAL A 41 0.85 11.58 19.82
C VAL A 41 0.12 11.31 18.51
N ARG A 42 -1.04 11.94 18.29
CA ARG A 42 -1.88 11.69 17.11
C ARG A 42 -1.17 11.96 15.76
N PRO A 43 -0.46 13.08 15.55
CA PRO A 43 0.26 13.32 14.30
C PRO A 43 1.42 12.34 14.07
N LEU A 44 2.06 11.89 15.15
CA LEU A 44 3.11 10.87 15.10
C LEU A 44 2.52 9.52 14.67
N LEU A 45 1.42 9.10 15.30
CA LEU A 45 0.70 7.88 14.96
C LEU A 45 0.21 7.91 13.50
N GLU A 46 -0.41 9.01 13.07
CA GLU A 46 -0.86 9.19 11.68
C GLU A 46 0.28 9.02 10.66
N ARG A 47 1.43 9.64 10.94
CA ARG A 47 2.61 9.54 10.06
C ARG A 47 3.18 8.12 10.06
N SER A 48 3.31 7.50 11.23
CA SER A 48 3.85 6.15 11.37
C SER A 48 2.94 5.13 10.69
N LEU A 49 1.64 5.15 10.96
CA LEU A 49 0.66 4.28 10.30
C LEU A 49 0.70 4.45 8.77
N LYS A 50 0.68 5.69 8.27
CA LYS A 50 0.76 5.94 6.82
C LYS A 50 2.02 5.36 6.21
N ARG A 51 3.16 5.49 6.88
CA ARG A 51 4.45 4.94 6.43
C ARG A 51 4.43 3.42 6.41
N GLU A 52 4.06 2.79 7.53
CA GLU A 52 4.13 1.32 7.65
C GLU A 52 3.08 0.61 6.78
N LEU A 53 1.87 1.17 6.67
CA LEU A 53 0.86 0.65 5.75
C LEU A 53 1.29 0.82 4.29
N GLY A 54 1.83 1.98 3.92
CA GLY A 54 2.36 2.19 2.56
C GLY A 54 3.48 1.21 2.22
N LEU A 55 4.33 0.87 3.19
CA LEU A 55 5.38 -0.13 3.04
C LEU A 55 4.79 -1.53 2.79
N LEU A 56 3.81 -1.94 3.59
CA LEU A 56 3.15 -3.23 3.47
C LEU A 56 2.42 -3.39 2.13
N PHE A 57 1.65 -2.37 1.74
CA PHE A 57 0.91 -2.38 0.47
C PHE A 57 1.85 -2.50 -0.73
N ARG A 58 3.00 -1.80 -0.68
CA ARG A 58 4.03 -1.91 -1.71
C ARG A 58 4.52 -3.36 -1.86
N TYR A 59 4.73 -4.08 -0.76
CA TYR A 59 5.19 -5.47 -0.79
C TYR A 59 4.20 -6.40 -1.46
N TRP A 60 2.94 -6.29 -1.08
CA TRP A 60 1.86 -7.07 -1.69
C TRP A 60 1.76 -6.81 -3.20
N ILE A 61 1.81 -5.55 -3.63
CA ILE A 61 1.85 -5.20 -5.06
C ILE A 61 3.07 -5.83 -5.74
N THR A 62 4.27 -5.65 -5.17
CA THR A 62 5.51 -6.16 -5.77
C THR A 62 5.47 -7.66 -5.99
N ARG A 63 5.02 -8.41 -4.97
CA ARG A 63 4.87 -9.87 -5.04
C ARG A 63 3.87 -10.27 -6.12
N GLN A 64 2.70 -9.64 -6.13
CA GLN A 64 1.65 -9.97 -7.10
C GLN A 64 2.08 -9.64 -8.53
N VAL A 65 2.75 -8.51 -8.76
CA VAL A 65 3.30 -8.16 -10.08
C VAL A 65 4.30 -9.21 -10.56
N TRP A 66 5.20 -9.66 -9.69
CA TRP A 66 6.15 -10.73 -10.03
C TRP A 66 5.43 -12.04 -10.38
N GLN A 67 4.45 -12.44 -9.58
CA GLN A 67 3.69 -13.67 -9.83
C GLN A 67 2.92 -13.63 -11.15
N GLN A 68 2.30 -12.50 -11.48
CA GLN A 68 1.47 -12.38 -12.69
C GLN A 68 2.29 -12.14 -13.97
N LEU A 69 3.51 -11.62 -13.84
CA LEU A 69 4.40 -11.31 -14.95
C LEU A 69 5.65 -12.20 -14.97
N ASP A 70 5.61 -13.39 -14.34
CA ASP A 70 6.76 -14.29 -14.26
C ASP A 70 7.34 -14.65 -15.64
N ALA A 71 6.46 -14.86 -16.63
CA ALA A 71 6.86 -15.08 -18.02
C ALA A 71 7.40 -13.82 -18.76
N ARG A 72 7.36 -12.65 -18.12
CA ARG A 72 7.74 -11.33 -18.65
C ARG A 72 8.56 -10.55 -17.62
N GLU A 73 9.70 -11.12 -17.23
CA GLU A 73 10.57 -10.61 -16.17
C GLU A 73 10.92 -9.11 -16.32
N GLU A 74 11.21 -8.63 -17.53
CA GLU A 74 11.55 -7.23 -17.78
C GLU A 74 10.38 -6.28 -17.49
N ASP A 75 9.16 -6.65 -17.87
CA ASP A 75 7.96 -5.86 -17.60
C ASP A 75 7.70 -5.80 -16.08
N ALA A 76 7.87 -6.93 -15.39
CA ALA A 76 7.75 -7.02 -13.93
C ALA A 76 8.76 -6.10 -13.22
N LYS A 77 10.03 -6.13 -13.62
CA LYS A 77 11.08 -5.24 -13.11
C LYS A 77 10.73 -3.77 -13.33
N SER A 78 10.34 -3.43 -14.56
CA SER A 78 10.05 -2.06 -14.97
C SER A 78 8.88 -1.48 -14.16
N LEU A 79 7.78 -2.25 -14.05
CA LEU A 79 6.61 -1.86 -13.28
C LEU A 79 6.91 -1.75 -11.78
N ASN A 80 7.57 -2.74 -11.19
CA ASN A 80 7.93 -2.72 -9.77
C ASN A 80 8.87 -1.56 -9.43
N LEU A 81 9.81 -1.22 -10.31
CA LEU A 81 10.68 -0.06 -10.11
C LEU A 81 9.91 1.27 -10.17
N ALA A 82 8.94 1.38 -11.08
CA ALA A 82 8.08 2.56 -11.18
C ALA A 82 7.21 2.73 -9.92
N VAL A 83 6.58 1.64 -9.47
CA VAL A 83 5.79 1.61 -8.22
C VAL A 83 6.67 1.94 -7.01
N LEU A 84 7.88 1.36 -6.94
CA LEU A 84 8.83 1.61 -5.85
C LEU A 84 9.13 3.10 -5.71
N ARG A 85 9.38 3.80 -6.82
CA ARG A 85 9.67 5.25 -6.81
C ARG A 85 8.48 6.05 -6.28
N LEU A 86 7.29 5.81 -6.82
CA LEU A 86 6.06 6.50 -6.41
C LEU A 86 5.75 6.30 -4.92
N PHE A 87 5.85 5.07 -4.42
CA PHE A 87 5.60 4.78 -3.00
C PHE A 87 6.67 5.39 -2.09
N THR A 88 7.94 5.34 -2.49
CA THR A 88 9.04 5.90 -1.70
C THR A 88 8.87 7.40 -1.52
N GLU A 89 8.48 8.11 -2.58
CA GLU A 89 8.20 9.55 -2.53
C GLU A 89 6.89 9.85 -1.80
N GLY A 90 5.81 9.14 -2.14
CA GLY A 90 4.47 9.39 -1.61
C GLY A 90 4.31 9.09 -0.11
N PHE A 91 4.99 8.07 0.39
CA PHE A 91 4.92 7.66 1.81
C PHE A 91 6.19 7.97 2.61
N LYS A 92 7.19 8.65 2.00
CA LYS A 92 8.47 8.98 2.63
C LYS A 92 9.19 7.73 3.18
N LEU A 93 9.22 6.66 2.38
CA LEU A 93 9.88 5.40 2.76
C LEU A 93 11.41 5.52 2.65
N ALA A 94 12.14 4.62 3.32
CA ALA A 94 13.58 4.52 3.15
C ALA A 94 13.93 4.08 1.71
N ARG A 95 15.02 4.67 1.16
CA ARG A 95 15.51 4.40 -0.21
C ARG A 95 16.42 3.18 -0.30
N ASP A 96 16.75 2.56 0.82
CA ASP A 96 17.70 1.46 0.95
C ASP A 96 17.16 0.10 0.44
N GLY A 97 15.92 0.06 -0.02
CA GLY A 97 15.31 -1.16 -0.55
C GLY A 97 15.15 -2.26 0.51
N SER A 98 15.30 -1.93 1.81
CA SER A 98 15.26 -2.84 2.98
C SER A 98 13.96 -3.63 3.14
N GLY A 99 13.04 -3.49 2.20
CA GLY A 99 11.76 -4.15 2.16
C GLY A 99 11.54 -5.15 1.04
N LEU A 100 12.33 -5.11 -0.02
CA LEU A 100 12.09 -5.96 -1.20
C LEU A 100 12.36 -7.44 -0.87
N ARG A 101 13.35 -7.74 -0.02
CA ARG A 101 13.66 -9.12 0.42
C ARG A 101 12.66 -9.69 1.40
N TYR A 102 11.99 -8.85 2.21
CA TYR A 102 10.99 -9.32 3.18
C TYR A 102 9.69 -9.74 2.47
N ALA A 103 9.32 -9.02 1.41
CA ALA A 103 8.11 -9.25 0.62
C ALA A 103 8.08 -10.59 -0.15
N GLU A 104 9.24 -11.17 -0.46
CA GLU A 104 9.34 -12.39 -1.27
C GLU A 104 9.01 -13.66 -0.47
N LEU A 105 9.10 -13.62 0.87
CA LEU A 105 9.07 -14.82 1.71
C LEU A 105 8.06 -14.79 2.87
N SER A 106 7.43 -13.65 3.16
CA SER A 106 6.50 -13.54 4.27
C SER A 106 5.09 -14.07 3.93
N THR A 107 4.46 -14.69 4.91
CA THR A 107 3.03 -14.98 4.97
C THR A 107 2.27 -13.75 5.46
N LEU A 108 0.95 -13.69 5.22
CA LEU A 108 0.11 -12.61 5.73
C LEU A 108 0.22 -12.48 7.26
N ALA A 109 0.34 -13.59 7.99
CA ALA A 109 0.50 -13.57 9.44
C ALA A 109 1.84 -12.93 9.86
N GLU A 110 2.93 -13.24 9.16
CA GLU A 110 4.25 -12.64 9.41
C GLU A 110 4.25 -11.14 9.09
N ASP A 111 3.62 -10.74 7.98
CA ASP A 111 3.44 -9.33 7.62
C ASP A 111 2.69 -8.55 8.71
N VAL A 112 1.62 -9.13 9.25
CA VAL A 112 0.80 -8.51 10.32
C VAL A 112 1.57 -8.42 11.63
N ASN A 113 2.33 -9.45 11.98
CA ASN A 113 3.17 -9.45 13.18
C ASN A 113 4.28 -8.40 13.09
N GLU A 114 4.95 -8.31 11.94
CA GLU A 114 5.99 -7.30 11.68
C GLU A 114 5.41 -5.89 11.70
N LEU A 115 4.24 -5.67 11.09
CA LEU A 115 3.54 -4.39 11.14
C LEU A 115 3.14 -4.02 12.58
N SER A 116 2.65 -4.99 13.36
CA SER A 116 2.32 -4.81 14.78
C SER A 116 3.55 -4.37 15.59
N HIS A 117 4.70 -5.02 15.34
CA HIS A 117 5.96 -4.67 16.00
C HIS A 117 6.43 -3.26 15.62
N ARG A 118 6.38 -2.91 14.32
CA ARG A 118 6.76 -1.58 13.83
C ARG A 118 5.87 -0.46 14.37
N ILE A 119 4.55 -0.69 14.45
CA ILE A 119 3.61 0.27 15.04
C ILE A 119 3.90 0.46 16.53
N THR A 120 4.12 -0.63 17.27
CA THR A 120 4.46 -0.57 18.70
C THR A 120 5.76 0.19 18.94
N ASN A 121 6.80 -0.10 18.17
CA ASN A 121 8.07 0.62 18.23
C ASN A 121 7.92 2.11 17.89
N ALA A 122 7.11 2.44 16.89
CA ALA A 122 6.89 3.82 16.48
C ALA A 122 6.07 4.62 17.51
N LEU A 123 5.19 3.94 18.24
CA LEU A 123 4.40 4.53 19.33
C LEU A 123 5.19 4.65 20.65
N GLY A 124 6.21 3.81 20.83
CA GLY A 124 6.92 3.67 22.11
C GLY A 124 6.07 3.02 23.21
N MET A 125 4.90 2.49 22.86
CA MET A 125 3.99 1.79 23.77
C MET A 125 3.09 0.82 22.99
N GLU A 126 2.64 -0.22 23.66
CA GLU A 126 1.67 -1.17 23.11
C GLU A 126 0.24 -0.63 23.25
N HIS A 127 -0.56 -0.78 22.19
CA HIS A 127 -1.96 -0.36 22.17
C HIS A 127 -2.90 -1.47 21.68
N GLN A 128 -3.40 -2.27 22.62
CA GLN A 128 -4.18 -3.49 22.33
C GLN A 128 -5.38 -3.26 21.39
N PRO A 129 -6.23 -2.22 21.55
CA PRO A 129 -7.36 -2.02 20.63
C PRO A 129 -6.93 -1.74 19.18
N LEU A 130 -5.81 -1.04 18.98
CA LEU A 130 -5.28 -0.76 17.64
C LEU A 130 -4.73 -2.03 17.02
N LEU A 131 -3.99 -2.82 17.79
CA LEU A 131 -3.45 -4.10 17.33
C LEU A 131 -4.58 -5.08 17.01
N ALA A 132 -5.62 -5.16 17.85
CA ALA A 132 -6.79 -5.99 17.58
C ALA A 132 -7.49 -5.58 16.27
N GLU A 133 -7.69 -4.27 16.05
CA GLU A 133 -8.27 -3.76 14.81
C GLU A 133 -7.40 -4.07 13.60
N LEU A 134 -6.07 -3.93 13.72
CA LEU A 134 -5.14 -4.31 12.67
C LEU A 134 -5.30 -5.78 12.29
N HIS A 135 -5.28 -6.69 13.25
CA HIS A 135 -5.42 -8.13 13.00
C HIS A 135 -6.80 -8.47 12.43
N GLY A 136 -7.86 -7.84 12.92
CA GLY A 136 -9.24 -8.10 12.49
C GLY A 136 -9.59 -7.55 11.11
N ALA A 137 -8.94 -6.47 10.68
CA ALA A 137 -9.28 -5.76 9.44
C ALA A 137 -8.30 -5.97 8.28
N ILE A 138 -7.13 -6.58 8.50
CA ILE A 138 -6.06 -6.65 7.48
C ILE A 138 -6.47 -7.40 6.19
N LEU A 139 -7.24 -8.49 6.31
CA LEU A 139 -7.55 -9.37 5.18
C LEU A 139 -8.32 -8.65 4.06
N PRO A 140 -9.42 -7.91 4.34
CA PRO A 140 -10.07 -7.08 3.32
C PRO A 140 -9.15 -6.11 2.59
N TRP A 141 -8.16 -5.53 3.28
CA TRP A 141 -7.19 -4.61 2.65
C TRP A 141 -6.18 -5.34 1.77
N HIS A 142 -5.72 -6.51 2.21
CA HIS A 142 -4.90 -7.39 1.38
C HIS A 142 -5.64 -7.75 0.09
N ASP A 143 -6.89 -8.20 0.19
CA ASP A 143 -7.70 -8.60 -0.95
C ASP A 143 -8.00 -7.42 -1.89
N ALA A 144 -8.20 -6.22 -1.34
CA ALA A 144 -8.33 -5.00 -2.14
C ALA A 144 -7.04 -4.71 -2.92
N VAL A 145 -5.86 -4.82 -2.30
CA VAL A 145 -4.57 -4.62 -2.99
C VAL A 145 -4.34 -5.66 -4.08
N MET A 146 -4.69 -6.93 -3.83
CA MET A 146 -4.65 -7.97 -4.86
C MET A 146 -5.55 -7.61 -6.04
N LYS A 147 -6.80 -7.21 -5.77
CA LYS A 147 -7.75 -6.77 -6.80
C LYS A 147 -7.21 -5.58 -7.60
N TYR A 148 -6.74 -4.52 -6.95
CA TYR A 148 -6.18 -3.36 -7.65
C TYR A 148 -4.98 -3.73 -8.49
N THR A 149 -4.16 -4.67 -8.02
CA THR A 149 -3.01 -5.14 -8.78
C THR A 149 -3.43 -5.92 -10.02
N MET A 150 -4.40 -6.81 -9.91
CA MET A 150 -4.96 -7.52 -11.06
C MET A 150 -5.59 -6.54 -12.06
N GLU A 151 -6.43 -5.61 -11.60
CA GLU A 151 -7.02 -4.57 -12.45
C GLU A 151 -5.95 -3.74 -13.17
N ALA A 152 -4.87 -3.39 -12.46
CA ALA A 152 -3.75 -2.66 -13.02
C ALA A 152 -3.00 -3.42 -14.11
N LEU A 153 -3.09 -4.75 -14.16
CA LEU A 153 -2.40 -5.61 -15.13
C LEU A 153 -3.30 -6.04 -16.29
N GLU A 154 -4.60 -6.20 -16.03
CA GLU A 154 -5.56 -6.78 -16.97
C GLU A 154 -6.37 -5.73 -17.73
N LEU A 155 -6.66 -4.57 -17.12
CA LEU A 155 -7.48 -3.57 -17.78
C LEU A 155 -6.75 -2.96 -18.99
N PRO A 156 -7.50 -2.62 -20.07
CA PRO A 156 -6.99 -1.83 -21.18
C PRO A 156 -6.47 -0.46 -20.71
N LEU A 157 -5.46 0.06 -21.41
CA LEU A 157 -4.81 1.32 -21.06
C LEU A 157 -5.77 2.52 -21.05
N GLU A 158 -6.75 2.54 -21.95
CA GLU A 158 -7.75 3.60 -22.04
C GLU A 158 -8.63 3.65 -20.79
N GLN A 159 -8.97 2.48 -20.24
CA GLN A 159 -9.75 2.36 -19.02
C GLN A 159 -8.92 2.77 -17.80
N LEU A 160 -7.67 2.32 -17.72
CA LEU A 160 -6.74 2.74 -16.65
C LEU A 160 -6.49 4.25 -16.68
N SER A 161 -6.24 4.81 -17.85
CA SER A 161 -6.06 6.25 -18.04
C SER A 161 -7.28 7.05 -17.57
N SER A 162 -8.47 6.56 -17.88
CA SER A 162 -9.73 7.18 -17.43
C SER A 162 -9.87 7.13 -15.91
N ARG A 163 -9.59 5.98 -15.27
CA ARG A 163 -9.62 5.85 -13.80
C ARG A 163 -8.57 6.73 -13.09
N VAL A 164 -7.35 6.80 -13.63
CA VAL A 164 -6.28 7.67 -13.10
C VAL A 164 -6.69 9.14 -13.17
N LYS A 165 -7.29 9.58 -14.29
CA LYS A 165 -7.80 10.95 -14.44
C LYS A 165 -8.92 11.25 -13.46
N GLU A 166 -9.85 10.31 -13.28
CA GLU A 166 -10.94 10.43 -12.33
C GLU A 166 -10.43 10.59 -10.89
N TRP A 167 -9.50 9.73 -10.46
CA TRP A 167 -8.94 9.79 -9.11
C TRP A 167 -8.02 10.97 -8.87
N ALA A 168 -7.30 11.44 -9.88
CA ALA A 168 -6.55 12.70 -9.79
C ALA A 168 -7.47 13.92 -9.63
N GLY A 169 -8.76 13.80 -9.99
CA GLY A 169 -9.77 14.85 -9.90
C GLY A 169 -10.73 14.74 -8.71
N ARG A 170 -10.67 13.68 -7.89
CA ARG A 170 -11.57 13.50 -6.74
C ARG A 170 -11.00 14.12 -5.46
N GLU A 171 -11.84 14.82 -4.69
CA GLU A 171 -11.62 15.06 -3.25
C GLU A 171 -11.78 13.74 -2.47
N PRO A 172 -11.07 13.54 -1.34
CA PRO A 172 -11.07 12.26 -0.61
C PRO A 172 -12.47 11.88 -0.11
N GLU A 173 -13.00 10.76 -0.61
CA GLU A 173 -14.28 10.18 -0.14
C GLU A 173 -14.16 9.61 1.29
N PRO A 174 -15.21 9.71 2.12
CA PRO A 174 -15.23 9.15 3.47
C PRO A 174 -15.17 7.61 3.45
N PRO A 175 -14.66 6.98 4.53
CA PRO A 175 -14.46 5.53 4.57
C PRO A 175 -15.78 4.74 4.50
N PRO A 176 -15.78 3.53 3.90
CA PRO A 176 -16.95 2.66 3.90
C PRO A 176 -17.27 2.17 5.33
N HIS A 177 -18.56 2.11 5.63
CA HIS A 177 -19.15 1.70 6.92
C HIS A 177 -18.95 0.22 7.23
#